data_AF-A0A7X7FKW0-F1
#
_entry.id   AF-A0A7X7FKW0-F1
#
_cell.length_a   1.000
_cell.length_b   1.000
_cell.length_c   1.000
_cell.angle_alpha   90.00
_cell.angle_beta   90.00
_cell.angle_gamma   90.00
#
_symmetry.space_group_name_H-M   'P 1'
#
loop_
_entity.id
_entity.type
_entity.pdbx_description
1 polymer ?
#
loop_
_entity_poly.entity_id
_entity_poly.type
_entity_poly.pdbx_seq_one_letter_code
_entity_poly.pdbx_strand_id
1 'polypeptide(L)'
;MMIRKKNLAAADYPLDVKLGQMLMVGFRGATVGECQAFLDRVGRYHVGGVWLTDNESPMGVTLGNIRSPGQLKEIVSELQRVAVIPLFVAIDAEGGQVIRIKEKYGFPAFLSPQTLGDRNDLAFTHEQAALLASTLADAGINLNLAPVVDLNTNPAN
;
A
#
# COMPACT_ATOMS: atom_id res chain seq x y z
N MET A 1 1.97 -20.50 14.27
CA MET A 1 2.54 -20.70 12.93
C MET A 1 3.91 -20.02 12.90
N MET A 2 4.99 -20.81 12.95
CA MET A 2 6.37 -20.31 13.03
C MET A 2 6.75 -19.64 11.70
N ILE A 3 6.98 -18.33 11.72
CA ILE A 3 7.65 -17.64 10.61
C ILE A 3 9.11 -18.10 10.65
N ARG A 4 9.50 -19.01 9.75
CA ARG A 4 10.90 -19.35 9.54
C ARG A 4 11.62 -18.08 9.09
N LYS A 5 12.38 -17.45 9.99
CA LYS A 5 13.39 -16.44 9.64
C LYS A 5 14.50 -17.11 8.82
N LYS A 6 14.28 -17.28 7.51
CA LYS A 6 15.41 -17.42 6.58
C LYS A 6 16.11 -16.06 6.58
N ASN A 7 17.37 -16.01 7.01
CA ASN A 7 18.21 -14.84 6.86
C ASN A 7 18.35 -14.50 5.37
N LEU A 8 17.50 -13.60 4.88
CA LEU A 8 17.54 -13.08 3.50
C LEU A 8 18.88 -12.41 3.19
N ALA A 9 19.54 -11.85 4.21
CA ALA A 9 20.83 -11.16 4.08
C ALA A 9 22.03 -12.08 3.76
N ALA A 10 21.87 -13.41 3.83
CA ALA A 10 22.95 -14.37 3.58
C ALA A 10 22.78 -15.17 2.27
N ALA A 11 21.72 -14.92 1.50
CA ALA A 11 21.48 -15.61 0.24
C ALA A 11 22.11 -14.85 -0.92
N ASP A 12 23.04 -15.49 -1.63
CA ASP A 12 23.57 -14.93 -2.88
C ASP A 12 22.53 -15.09 -4.00
N TYR A 13 21.59 -14.14 -4.04
CA TYR A 13 20.60 -14.09 -5.09
C TYR A 13 21.23 -13.72 -6.44
N PRO A 14 20.77 -14.32 -7.55
CA PRO A 14 21.08 -13.84 -8.90
C PRO A 14 20.80 -12.34 -9.06
N LEU A 15 21.57 -11.67 -9.92
CA LEU A 15 21.49 -10.21 -10.10
C LEU A 15 20.10 -9.74 -10.53
N ASP A 16 19.41 -10.48 -11.41
CA ASP A 16 18.05 -10.21 -11.83
C ASP A 16 17.05 -10.24 -10.67
N VAL A 17 17.19 -11.18 -9.73
CA VAL A 17 16.40 -11.21 -8.50
C VAL A 17 16.69 -9.96 -7.66
N LYS A 18 17.97 -9.63 -7.44
CA LYS A 18 18.37 -8.43 -6.67
C LYS A 18 17.80 -7.15 -7.29
N LEU A 19 17.85 -7.01 -8.61
CA LEU A 19 17.27 -5.88 -9.34
C LEU A 19 15.75 -5.83 -9.20
N GLY A 20 15.06 -6.96 -9.34
CA GLY A 20 13.61 -7.04 -9.13
C GLY A 20 13.20 -6.56 -7.74
N GLN A 21 13.98 -6.92 -6.72
CA GLN A 21 13.75 -6.53 -5.33
C GLN A 21 13.96 -5.02 -5.05
N MET A 22 14.57 -4.28 -5.98
CA MET A 22 14.73 -2.82 -5.88
C MET A 22 13.57 -2.05 -6.53
N LEU A 23 12.59 -2.74 -7.11
CA LEU A 23 11.47 -2.12 -7.83
C LEU A 23 10.16 -2.21 -7.05
N MET A 24 9.45 -1.09 -7.00
CA MET A 24 8.06 -0.99 -6.60
C MET A 24 7.22 -0.56 -7.80
N VAL A 25 6.16 -1.32 -8.13
CA VAL A 25 5.44 -1.16 -9.40
C VAL A 25 3.93 -1.03 -9.17
N GLY A 26 3.32 -0.02 -9.78
CA GLY A 26 1.86 0.10 -9.89
C GLY A 26 1.30 -0.75 -11.04
N PHE A 27 0.07 -1.25 -10.91
CA PHE A 27 -0.56 -2.12 -11.90
C PHE A 27 -2.05 -1.85 -12.04
N ARG A 28 -2.62 -2.08 -13.22
CA ARG A 28 -4.05 -1.87 -13.48
C ARG A 28 -4.88 -3.08 -13.07
N GLY A 29 -6.09 -2.82 -12.58
CA GLY A 29 -7.10 -3.84 -12.27
C GLY A 29 -7.28 -4.05 -10.76
N ALA A 30 -8.43 -4.60 -10.41
CA ALA A 30 -8.82 -4.88 -9.02
C ALA A 30 -9.00 -6.38 -8.76
N THR A 31 -9.34 -7.17 -9.77
CA THR A 31 -9.59 -8.61 -9.59
C THR A 31 -8.45 -9.46 -10.13
N VAL A 32 -8.37 -10.71 -9.68
CA VAL A 32 -7.37 -11.68 -10.16
C VAL A 32 -7.41 -11.80 -11.68
N GLY A 33 -8.62 -11.91 -12.26
CA GLY A 33 -8.80 -12.02 -13.71
C GLY A 33 -8.33 -10.77 -14.47
N GLU A 34 -8.60 -9.57 -13.93
CA GLU A 34 -8.12 -8.32 -14.52
C GLU A 34 -6.59 -8.18 -14.43
N CYS A 35 -5.99 -8.75 -13.39
CA CYS A 35 -4.57 -8.60 -13.07
C CYS A 35 -3.71 -9.78 -13.51
N GLN A 36 -4.25 -10.80 -14.18
CA GLN A 36 -3.54 -12.07 -14.44
C GLN A 36 -2.16 -11.86 -15.09
N ALA A 37 -2.11 -11.03 -16.13
CA ALA A 37 -0.85 -10.73 -16.83
C ALA A 37 0.17 -10.01 -15.93
N PHE A 38 -0.27 -9.26 -14.92
CA PHE A 38 0.61 -8.65 -13.94
C PHE A 38 1.07 -9.65 -12.88
N LEU A 39 0.17 -10.50 -12.38
CA LEU A 39 0.48 -11.57 -11.43
C LEU A 39 1.60 -12.49 -11.97
N ASP A 40 1.53 -12.87 -13.24
CA ASP A 40 2.56 -13.68 -13.89
C ASP A 40 3.94 -12.97 -13.92
N ARG A 41 3.93 -11.63 -14.10
CA ARG A 41 5.14 -10.80 -14.15
C ARG A 41 5.76 -10.61 -12.77
N VAL A 42 4.94 -10.51 -11.71
CA VAL A 42 5.43 -10.41 -10.33
C VAL A 42 6.32 -11.61 -9.99
N GLY A 43 5.84 -12.82 -10.26
CA GLY A 43 6.62 -14.05 -10.03
C GLY A 43 7.85 -14.14 -10.94
N ARG A 44 7.70 -13.82 -12.23
CA ARG A 44 8.78 -13.93 -13.23
C ARG A 44 9.93 -12.94 -13.01
N TYR A 45 9.63 -11.72 -12.62
CA TYR A 45 10.62 -10.65 -12.47
C TYR A 45 11.02 -10.38 -11.02
N HIS A 46 10.53 -11.20 -10.08
CA HIS A 46 10.89 -11.10 -8.66
C HIS A 46 10.73 -9.68 -8.12
N VAL A 47 9.60 -9.05 -8.44
CA VAL A 47 9.29 -7.68 -8.01
C VAL A 47 9.37 -7.58 -6.49
N GLY A 48 9.99 -6.52 -5.97
CA GLY A 48 10.15 -6.29 -4.52
C GLY A 48 8.91 -5.70 -3.86
N GLY A 49 8.17 -4.88 -4.60
CA GLY A 49 6.93 -4.31 -4.10
C GLY A 49 5.93 -3.89 -5.15
N VAL A 50 4.71 -3.68 -4.70
CA VAL A 50 3.59 -3.19 -5.49
C VAL A 50 3.00 -1.96 -4.82
N TRP A 51 2.53 -1.02 -5.64
CA TRP A 51 1.89 0.20 -5.15
C TRP A 51 0.43 0.22 -5.59
N LEU A 52 -0.46 0.36 -4.61
CA LEU A 52 -1.91 0.32 -4.76
C LEU A 52 -2.48 1.73 -4.81
N THR A 53 -3.43 1.94 -5.72
CA THR A 53 -4.19 3.19 -5.77
C THR A 53 -5.66 2.94 -6.11
N ASP A 54 -6.50 3.91 -5.78
CA ASP A 54 -7.92 3.86 -6.07
C ASP A 54 -8.20 4.30 -7.53
N ASN A 55 -9.47 4.55 -7.82
CA ASN A 55 -9.91 5.06 -9.12
C ASN A 55 -9.86 6.59 -9.20
N GLU A 56 -9.10 7.28 -8.34
CA GLU A 56 -9.01 8.73 -8.36
C GLU A 56 -7.55 9.18 -8.45
N SER A 57 -7.23 9.80 -9.58
CA SER A 57 -5.91 10.38 -9.83
C SER A 57 -6.09 11.80 -10.38
N PRO A 58 -5.40 12.82 -9.81
CA PRO A 58 -5.37 14.16 -10.37
C PRO A 58 -4.86 14.20 -11.81
N MET A 59 -4.09 13.19 -12.22
CA MET A 59 -3.53 13.08 -13.57
C MET A 59 -4.42 12.29 -14.54
N GLY A 60 -5.63 11.88 -14.14
CA GLY A 60 -6.57 11.13 -14.99
C GLY A 60 -6.15 9.69 -15.30
N VAL A 61 -4.99 9.24 -14.83
CA VAL A 61 -4.51 7.86 -14.96
C VAL A 61 -4.87 7.11 -13.68
N THR A 62 -5.86 6.22 -13.76
CA THR A 62 -6.27 5.38 -12.65
C THR A 62 -5.75 3.97 -12.85
N LEU A 63 -5.18 3.38 -11.79
CA LEU A 63 -4.82 1.97 -11.77
C LEU A 63 -5.95 1.10 -11.23
N GLY A 64 -6.74 1.66 -10.30
CA GLY A 64 -8.06 1.14 -9.96
C GLY A 64 -8.04 -0.18 -9.21
N ASN A 65 -7.21 -0.28 -8.17
CA ASN A 65 -7.00 -1.52 -7.43
C ASN A 65 -8.03 -1.74 -6.31
N ILE A 66 -8.78 -0.70 -5.92
CA ILE A 66 -9.62 -0.69 -4.72
C ILE A 66 -11.10 -0.53 -5.11
N ARG A 67 -11.90 -1.55 -4.78
CA ARG A 67 -13.37 -1.58 -4.93
C ARG A 67 -14.08 -1.88 -3.61
N SER A 68 -13.50 -2.75 -2.78
CA SER A 68 -13.99 -3.04 -1.42
C SER A 68 -12.89 -3.67 -0.56
N PRO A 69 -13.02 -3.70 0.79
CA PRO A 69 -12.06 -4.39 1.66
C PRO A 69 -11.85 -5.86 1.29
N GLY A 70 -12.94 -6.58 0.99
CA GLY A 70 -12.89 -8.00 0.62
C GLY A 70 -12.13 -8.24 -0.69
N GLN A 71 -12.46 -7.46 -1.73
CA GLN A 71 -11.78 -7.56 -3.02
C GLN A 71 -10.29 -7.17 -2.89
N LEU A 72 -9.98 -6.11 -2.14
CA LEU A 72 -8.60 -5.66 -1.99
C LEU A 72 -7.76 -6.74 -1.30
N LYS A 73 -8.29 -7.36 -0.26
CA LYS A 73 -7.64 -8.47 0.43
C LYS A 73 -7.39 -9.67 -0.48
N GLU A 74 -8.33 -9.97 -1.37
CA GLU A 74 -8.20 -11.07 -2.34
C GLU A 74 -7.03 -10.82 -3.30
N ILE A 75 -6.98 -9.66 -3.96
CA ILE A 75 -5.88 -9.38 -4.91
C ILE A 75 -4.52 -9.27 -4.22
N VAL A 76 -4.47 -8.71 -3.01
CA VAL A 76 -3.23 -8.65 -2.20
C VAL A 76 -2.76 -10.05 -1.80
N SER A 77 -3.69 -10.94 -1.44
CA SER A 77 -3.37 -12.34 -1.12
C SER A 77 -2.79 -13.07 -2.34
N GLU A 78 -3.36 -12.86 -3.53
CA GLU A 78 -2.85 -13.46 -4.75
C GLU A 78 -1.48 -12.90 -5.15
N LEU A 79 -1.24 -11.60 -4.99
CA LEU A 79 0.06 -10.98 -5.20
C LEU A 79 1.13 -11.60 -4.29
N GLN A 80 0.83 -11.77 -3.00
CA GLN A 80 1.74 -12.43 -2.07
C GLN A 80 1.94 -13.91 -2.41
N ARG A 81 0.90 -14.60 -2.91
CA ARG A 81 0.97 -16.02 -3.28
C ARG A 81 1.90 -16.27 -4.47
N VAL A 82 1.89 -15.39 -5.47
CA VAL A 82 2.74 -15.54 -6.67
C VAL A 82 4.18 -15.04 -6.47
N ALA A 83 4.42 -14.24 -5.42
CA ALA A 83 5.73 -13.69 -5.13
C ALA A 83 6.67 -14.74 -4.51
N VAL A 84 7.91 -14.80 -5.01
CA VAL A 84 8.95 -15.71 -4.49
C VAL A 84 9.53 -15.20 -3.16
N ILE A 85 9.66 -13.88 -3.05
CA ILE A 85 10.05 -13.16 -1.83
C ILE A 85 8.83 -12.28 -1.46
N PRO A 86 8.39 -12.25 -0.18
CA PRO A 86 7.23 -11.47 0.21
C PRO A 86 7.30 -10.02 -0.25
N LEU A 87 6.22 -9.52 -0.84
CA LEU A 87 6.16 -8.17 -1.39
C LEU A 87 6.01 -7.13 -0.29
N PHE A 88 6.63 -5.97 -0.50
CA PHE A 88 6.08 -4.73 0.02
C PHE A 88 4.79 -4.40 -0.74
N VAL A 89 3.69 -4.31 -0.02
CA VAL A 89 2.39 -3.88 -0.54
C VAL A 89 2.17 -2.48 0.00
N ALA A 90 2.40 -1.50 -0.87
CA ALA A 90 2.45 -0.09 -0.54
C ALA A 90 1.18 0.65 -0.94
N ILE A 91 0.86 1.72 -0.21
CA ILE A 91 -0.24 2.63 -0.48
C ILE A 91 0.11 4.04 0.02
N ASP A 92 -0.49 5.07 -0.58
CA ASP A 92 -0.51 6.42 0.01
C ASP A 92 -1.80 6.58 0.83
N ALA A 93 -1.69 6.46 2.15
CA ALA A 93 -2.79 6.69 3.06
C ALA A 93 -2.35 7.62 4.20
N GLU A 94 -2.51 8.92 4.00
CA GLU A 94 -2.24 9.94 5.02
C GLU A 94 -3.50 10.31 5.82
N GLY A 95 -4.66 10.16 5.19
CA GLY A 95 -5.93 10.71 5.68
C GLY A 95 -6.32 12.01 4.96
N GLY A 96 -7.54 12.48 5.18
CA GLY A 96 -8.05 13.64 4.44
C GLY A 96 -8.13 13.39 2.92
N GLN A 97 -7.47 14.25 2.12
CA GLN A 97 -7.52 14.17 0.65
C GLN A 97 -6.60 13.09 0.07
N VAL A 98 -5.47 12.80 0.74
CA VAL A 98 -4.48 11.81 0.30
C VAL A 98 -4.78 10.48 0.98
N ILE A 99 -5.94 9.92 0.64
CA ILE A 99 -6.34 8.58 1.08
C ILE A 99 -6.91 7.78 -0.07
N ARG A 100 -6.45 6.54 -0.25
CA ARG A 100 -6.95 5.65 -1.30
C ARG A 100 -8.03 4.68 -0.79
N ILE A 101 -8.00 4.33 0.50
CA ILE A 101 -9.02 3.51 1.17
C ILE A 101 -10.17 4.38 1.69
N LYS A 102 -11.11 4.73 0.80
CA LYS A 102 -12.22 5.67 1.06
C LYS A 102 -13.50 4.99 1.56
N GLU A 103 -14.36 5.75 2.24
CA GLU A 103 -15.69 5.32 2.69
C GLU A 103 -16.59 4.80 1.58
N LYS A 104 -16.51 5.39 0.38
CA LYS A 104 -17.26 4.91 -0.80
C LYS A 104 -16.92 3.47 -1.22
N TYR A 105 -15.78 2.94 -0.75
CA TYR A 105 -15.38 1.54 -0.95
C TYR A 105 -15.69 0.67 0.29
N GLY A 106 -16.19 1.24 1.39
CA GLY A 106 -16.52 0.52 2.63
C GLY A 106 -15.43 0.54 3.70
N PHE A 107 -14.46 1.47 3.61
CA PHE A 107 -13.46 1.70 4.68
C PHE A 107 -13.93 2.79 5.66
N PRO A 108 -13.33 2.90 6.86
CA PRO A 108 -13.57 4.02 7.76
C PRO A 108 -13.16 5.38 7.16
N ALA A 109 -13.69 6.47 7.72
CA ALA A 109 -13.16 7.81 7.48
C ALA A 109 -11.86 8.03 8.28
N PHE A 110 -10.92 8.78 7.70
CA PHE A 110 -9.66 9.13 8.36
C PHE A 110 -9.41 10.64 8.27
N LEU A 111 -9.06 11.24 9.40
CA LEU A 111 -8.80 12.67 9.51
C LEU A 111 -7.54 13.08 8.75
N SER A 112 -7.49 14.32 8.26
CA SER A 112 -6.29 14.84 7.61
C SER A 112 -5.17 15.09 8.63
N PRO A 113 -3.89 15.05 8.20
CA PRO A 113 -2.77 15.45 9.05
C PRO A 113 -2.94 16.86 9.64
N GLN A 114 -3.49 17.80 8.86
CA GLN A 114 -3.79 19.15 9.33
C GLN A 114 -4.80 19.15 10.49
N THR A 115 -5.90 18.40 10.37
CA THR A 115 -6.91 18.31 11.45
C THR A 115 -6.32 17.73 12.73
N LEU A 116 -5.44 16.74 12.62
CA LEU A 116 -4.73 16.17 13.77
C LEU A 116 -3.76 17.19 14.39
N GLY A 117 -3.04 17.93 13.55
CA GLY A 117 -2.13 19.01 13.96
C GLY A 117 -2.84 20.15 14.68
N ASP A 118 -3.95 20.65 14.13
CA ASP A 118 -4.77 21.72 14.71
C ASP A 118 -5.33 21.33 16.08
N ARG A 119 -5.68 20.04 16.26
CA ARG A 119 -6.14 19.51 17.54
C ARG A 119 -5.02 19.43 18.58
N ASN A 120 -3.77 19.25 18.14
CA ASN A 120 -2.57 19.22 18.98
C ASN A 120 -2.65 18.26 20.18
N ASP A 121 -3.15 17.04 19.93
CA ASP A 121 -3.33 15.98 20.93
C ASP A 121 -2.61 14.70 20.46
N LEU A 122 -1.46 14.41 21.08
CA LEU A 122 -0.61 13.28 20.69
C LEU A 122 -1.28 11.92 20.93
N ALA A 123 -2.06 11.78 22.01
CA ALA A 123 -2.73 10.52 22.33
C ALA A 123 -3.81 10.22 21.29
N PHE A 124 -4.60 11.23 20.94
CA PHE A 124 -5.59 11.12 19.89
C PHE A 124 -4.96 10.86 18.52
N THR A 125 -3.88 11.56 18.16
CA THR A 125 -3.16 11.31 16.90
C THR A 125 -2.64 9.87 16.83
N HIS A 126 -2.10 9.33 17.92
CA HIS A 126 -1.65 7.95 17.96
C HIS A 126 -2.81 6.95 17.78
N GLU A 127 -3.97 7.21 18.39
CA GLU A 127 -5.18 6.38 18.21
C GLU A 127 -5.65 6.37 16.76
N GLN A 128 -5.71 7.53 16.11
CA GLN A 128 -6.10 7.62 14.70
C GLN A 128 -5.09 6.93 13.77
N ALA A 129 -3.80 7.08 14.03
CA ALA A 129 -2.75 6.39 13.28
C ALA A 129 -2.81 4.86 13.48
N ALA A 130 -3.12 4.39 14.70
CA ALA A 130 -3.27 2.96 14.99
C ALA A 130 -4.48 2.36 14.27
N LEU A 131 -5.62 3.07 14.23
CA LEU A 131 -6.80 2.67 13.46
C LEU A 131 -6.52 2.56 11.96
N LEU A 132 -5.75 3.52 11.42
CA LEU A 132 -5.34 3.48 10.01
C LEU A 132 -4.42 2.28 9.75
N ALA A 133 -3.39 2.10 10.58
CA ALA A 133 -2.46 0.99 10.45
C ALA A 133 -3.16 -0.38 10.53
N SER A 134 -4.11 -0.56 11.46
CA SER A 134 -4.86 -1.82 11.57
C SER A 134 -5.75 -2.05 10.35
N THR A 135 -6.41 -1.01 9.84
CA THR A 135 -7.24 -1.10 8.64
C THR A 135 -6.42 -1.52 7.42
N LEU A 136 -5.22 -0.95 7.25
CA LEU A 136 -4.30 -1.33 6.18
C LEU A 136 -3.80 -2.77 6.34
N ALA A 137 -3.39 -3.15 7.54
CA ALA A 137 -2.91 -4.50 7.84
C ALA A 137 -3.99 -5.57 7.57
N ASP A 138 -5.26 -5.29 7.91
CA ASP A 138 -6.38 -6.20 7.67
C ASP A 138 -6.65 -6.46 6.18
N ALA A 139 -6.33 -5.48 5.32
CA ALA A 139 -6.34 -5.58 3.87
C ALA A 139 -5.06 -6.22 3.28
N GLY A 140 -4.07 -6.55 4.10
CA GLY A 140 -2.79 -7.15 3.69
C GLY A 140 -1.75 -6.13 3.22
N ILE A 141 -2.00 -4.84 3.43
CA ILE A 141 -1.07 -3.75 3.13
C ILE A 141 -0.05 -3.69 4.28
N ASN A 142 1.23 -3.68 3.95
CA ASN A 142 2.31 -3.77 4.94
C ASN A 142 3.31 -2.60 4.87
N LEU A 143 3.07 -1.65 3.95
CA LEU A 143 3.83 -0.42 3.85
C LEU A 143 2.86 0.73 3.56
N ASN A 144 2.90 1.77 4.39
CA ASN A 144 2.21 3.03 4.13
C ASN A 144 3.25 4.08 3.79
N LEU A 145 3.10 4.79 2.68
CA LEU A 145 3.98 5.88 2.25
C LEU A 145 3.58 7.19 2.95
N ALA A 146 3.53 7.12 4.27
CA ALA A 146 3.11 8.18 5.19
C ALA A 146 3.88 8.00 6.51
N PRO A 147 3.98 9.03 7.37
CA PRO A 147 3.36 10.35 7.26
C PRO A 147 4.13 11.30 6.34
N VAL A 148 3.42 12.31 5.83
CA VAL A 148 4.06 13.54 5.38
C VAL A 148 4.61 14.28 6.60
N VAL A 149 5.86 14.73 6.50
CA VAL A 149 6.55 15.50 7.55
C VAL A 149 6.93 16.91 7.10
N ASP A 150 6.31 17.36 6.01
CA ASP A 150 6.47 18.70 5.48
C ASP A 150 5.81 19.75 6.38
N LEU A 151 6.41 20.94 6.45
CA LEU A 151 5.84 22.07 7.16
C LEU A 151 5.08 22.96 6.19
N ASN A 152 3.78 23.15 6.43
CA ASN A 152 2.92 23.99 5.59
C ASN A 152 3.07 25.49 5.90
N THR A 153 4.28 26.03 5.72
CA THR A 153 4.58 27.45 6.03
C THR A 153 4.37 28.38 4.83
N ASN A 154 4.28 27.85 3.62
CA ASN A 154 4.05 28.63 2.40
C ASN A 154 2.55 28.57 2.02
N PRO A 155 1.81 29.71 2.04
CA PRO A 155 0.39 29.72 1.69
C PRO A 155 0.05 29.35 0.25
N ALA A 156 1.05 29.27 -0.65
CA ALA A 156 0.88 28.88 -2.04
C ALA A 156 1.13 27.38 -2.31
N ASN A 157 1.35 26.59 -1.25
CA ASN A 157 1.49 25.13 -1.31
C ASN A 157 0.14 24.43 -1.25
#